data_AF-A0A6B3HU52-F1
#
_entry.id   AF-A0A6B3HU52-F1
#
_cell.length_a   1.000
_cell.length_b   1.000
_cell.length_c   1.000
_cell.angle_alpha   90.00
_cell.angle_beta   90.00
_cell.angle_gamma   90.00
#
_symmetry.space_group_name_H-M   'P 1'
#
loop_
_entity.id
_entity.type
_entity.pdbx_description
1 polymer ?
#
loop_
_entity_poly.entity_id
_entity_poly.type
_entity_poly.pdbx_seq_one_letter_code
_entity_poly.pdbx_strand_id
1 'polypeptide(L)' 'MPDLSRAVYADLFGPTTGDRIRLADTDLFVEIE' A
#
# COMPACT_ATOMS: atom_id res chain seq x y z
N MET A 1 16.41 16.11 -2.07
CA MET A 1 15.51 15.65 -0.99
C MET A 1 15.73 14.15 -0.90
N PRO A 2 15.80 13.52 0.28
CA PRO A 2 15.94 12.08 0.32
C PRO A 2 14.61 11.49 -0.18
N ASP A 3 14.62 10.96 -1.41
CA ASP A 3 13.48 10.26 -1.98
C ASP A 3 13.23 9.00 -1.15
N LEU A 4 12.36 9.10 -0.14
CA LEU A 4 11.91 7.92 0.59
C LEU A 4 11.10 7.09 -0.39
N SER A 5 11.68 5.98 -0.86
CA SER A 5 10.98 5.08 -1.76
C SER A 5 9.65 4.68 -1.14
N ARG A 6 8.55 4.75 -1.90
CA ARG A 6 7.21 4.40 -1.42
C ARG A 6 7.15 3.03 -0.75
N ALA A 7 7.99 2.08 -1.19
CA ALA A 7 8.13 0.77 -0.57
C ALA A 7 8.54 0.86 0.92
N VAL A 8 9.57 1.64 1.25
CA VAL A 8 10.04 1.80 2.64
C VAL A 8 8.98 2.51 3.49
N TYR A 9 8.21 3.43 2.92
CA TYR A 9 7.10 4.06 3.63
C TYR A 9 5.98 3.05 3.93
N ALA A 10 5.60 2.25 2.93
CA ALA A 10 4.56 1.23 3.08
C ALA A 10 4.95 0.14 4.10
N ASP A 11 6.23 -0.22 4.18
CA ASP A 11 6.73 -1.20 5.16
C ASP A 11 6.67 -0.67 6.61
N LEU A 12 6.89 0.63 6.80
CA LEU A 12 6.92 1.25 8.14
C LEU A 12 5.55 1.71 8.63
N PHE A 13 4.70 2.21 7.74
CA PHE A 13 3.45 2.89 8.09
C PHE A 13 2.21 2.22 7.49
N GLY A 14 2.39 1.21 6.66
CA GLY A 14 1.32 0.59 5.91
C GLY A 14 1.02 1.32 4.59
N PRO A 15 0.17 0.69 3.75
CA PRO A 15 -0.24 1.25 2.47
C PRO A 15 -1.01 2.56 2.65
N THR A 16 -0.86 3.47 1.68
CA THR A 16 -1.46 4.82 1.70
C THR A 16 -2.49 4.99 0.58
N THR A 17 -3.15 6.14 0.51
CA THR A 17 -4.17 6.43 -0.52
C THR A 17 -3.65 6.12 -1.93
N GLY A 18 -4.44 5.35 -2.68
CA GLY A 18 -4.11 4.85 -4.01
C GLY A 18 -3.43 3.48 -4.05
N ASP A 19 -3.04 2.91 -2.92
CA ASP A 19 -2.52 1.54 -2.86
C ASP A 19 -3.68 0.52 -2.89
N ARG A 20 -3.45 -0.64 -3.51
CA ARG A 20 -4.42 -1.73 -3.60
C ARG A 20 -3.99 -2.92 -2.77
N ILE A 21 -4.87 -3.41 -1.91
CA ILE A 21 -4.63 -4.57 -1.05
C ILE A 21 -5.54 -5.71 -1.49
N ARG A 22 -4.97 -6.91 -1.63
CA ARG A 22 -5.74 -8.14 -1.85
C ARG A 22 -6.38 -8.60 -0.54
N LEU A 23 -7.68 -8.88 -0.56
CA LEU A 23 -8.39 -9.38 0.61
C LEU A 23 -8.15 -10.89 0.76
N ALA A 24 -7.22 -11.23 1.64
CA ALA A 24 -6.86 -12.60 1.95
C ALA A 24 -6.52 -13.40 0.68
N ASP A 25 -7.08 -14.59 0.53
CA ASP A 25 -6.92 -15.48 -0.62
C ASP A 25 -7.95 -15.24 -1.74
N THR A 26 -8.84 -14.26 -1.58
CA THR A 26 -9.85 -13.93 -2.59
C THR A 26 -9.25 -13.13 -3.75
N ASP A 27 -9.95 -13.05 -4.88
CA ASP A 27 -9.57 -12.17 -6.00
C ASP A 27 -10.11 -10.73 -5.85
N LEU A 28 -10.45 -10.33 -4.62
CA LEU A 28 -10.94 -9.00 -4.32
C LEU A 28 -9.77 -8.08 -3.98
N PHE A 29 -9.74 -6.91 -4.61
CA PHE A 29 -8.79 -5.83 -4.34
C PHE A 29 -9.55 -4.62 -3.79
N VAL A 30 -9.07 -4.08 -2.67
CA VAL A 30 -9.59 -2.84 -2.08
C VAL A 30 -8.58 -1.74 -2.34
N GLU A 31 -9.06 -0.60 -2.81
CA GLU A 31 -8.29 0.63 -2.98
C GLU A 31 -8.49 1.51 -1.75
N ILE A 32 -7.39 2.07 -1.24
CA ILE A 32 -7.44 3.02 -0.13
C ILE A 32 -7.78 4.40 -0.70
N GLU A 33 -8.95 4.95 -0.35
CA GLU A 33 -9.35 6.35 -0.60
C GLU A 33 -8.93 7.27 0.55
#